data_AF-A0A836VZC2-F1
#
_entry.id   AF-A0A836VZC2-F1
#
_cell.length_a   1.000
_cell.length_b   1.000
_cell.length_c   1.000
_cell.angle_alpha   90.00
_cell.angle_beta   90.00
_cell.angle_gamma   90.00
#
_symmetry.space_group_name_H-M   'P 1'
#
loop_
_entity.id
_entity.type
_entity.pdbx_description
1 polymer ?
#
loop_
_entity_poly.entity_id
_entity_poly.type
_entity_poly.pdbx_seq_one_letter_code
_entity_poly.pdbx_strand_id
1 'polypeptide(L)'
;MPQAQLWMDESFDAAAAEQYAELVREVLRRGLWLSSVRIPGRARYLAALDEAVHRAVRDGASPGDCLRAAAGQWRQLTTELGLEAQRAAYWRSLGMEP
;
A
#
# COMPACT_ATOMS: atom_id res chain seq x y z
N MET A 1 30.39 0.03 -3.13
CA MET A 1 29.88 -1.35 -3.02
C MET A 1 30.55 -2.14 -4.13
N PRO A 2 31.70 -2.79 -3.90
CA PRO A 2 32.60 -3.26 -4.96
C PRO A 2 32.04 -4.41 -5.84
N GLN A 3 30.77 -4.79 -5.64
CA GLN A 3 30.07 -5.84 -6.37
C GLN A 3 28.90 -5.31 -7.22
N ALA A 4 28.65 -4.00 -7.24
CA ALA A 4 27.54 -3.43 -8.03
C ALA A 4 27.68 -3.73 -9.53
N GLN A 5 28.91 -3.77 -10.07
CA GLN A 5 29.17 -4.19 -11.46
C GLN A 5 28.69 -5.60 -11.79
N LEU A 6 28.58 -6.51 -10.82
CA LEU A 6 28.11 -7.89 -11.10
C LEU A 6 26.62 -7.94 -11.49
N TRP A 7 25.89 -6.86 -11.24
CA TRP A 7 24.45 -6.76 -11.47
C TRP A 7 24.10 -5.75 -12.58
N MET A 8 25.12 -5.12 -13.18
CA MET A 8 24.97 -4.06 -14.18
C MET A 8 25.68 -4.47 -15.47
N ASP A 9 25.16 -4.01 -16.59
CA ASP A 9 25.77 -4.24 -17.90
C ASP A 9 27.13 -3.53 -18.01
N GLU A 10 28.07 -4.05 -18.81
CA GLU A 10 29.41 -3.46 -18.99
C GLU A 10 29.37 -2.03 -19.57
N SER A 11 28.26 -1.67 -20.23
CA SER A 11 28.01 -0.31 -20.73
C SER A 11 27.69 0.70 -19.62
N PHE A 12 27.49 0.26 -18.38
CA PHE A 12 27.11 1.11 -17.26
C PHE A 12 28.33 1.62 -16.49
N ASP A 13 28.49 2.94 -16.40
CA ASP A 13 29.63 3.55 -15.71
C ASP A 13 29.75 3.08 -14.25
N ALA A 14 31.00 2.85 -13.85
CA ALA A 14 31.32 2.24 -12.56
C ALA A 14 30.90 3.12 -11.37
N ALA A 15 31.12 4.43 -11.47
CA ALA A 15 30.73 5.36 -10.42
C ALA A 15 29.20 5.52 -10.37
N ALA A 16 28.55 5.54 -11.53
CA ALA A 16 27.08 5.55 -11.62
C ALA A 16 26.45 4.30 -11.00
N ALA A 17 27.02 3.11 -11.24
CA ALA A 17 26.54 1.85 -10.64
C ALA A 17 26.63 1.86 -9.10
N GLU A 18 27.73 2.38 -8.54
CA GLU A 18 27.87 2.50 -7.09
C GLU A 18 26.88 3.49 -6.48
N GLN A 19 26.69 4.65 -7.11
CA GLN A 19 25.73 5.66 -6.66
C GLN A 19 24.30 5.12 -6.72
N TYR A 20 23.94 4.41 -7.79
CA TYR A 20 22.65 3.77 -7.93
C TYR A 20 22.42 2.71 -6.83
N ALA A 21 23.40 1.85 -6.60
CA ALA A 21 23.31 0.81 -5.56
C ALA A 21 23.15 1.43 -4.16
N GLU A 22 23.86 2.53 -3.89
CA GLU A 22 23.76 3.24 -2.62
C GLU A 22 22.39 3.90 -2.43
N LEU A 23 21.84 4.53 -3.48
CA LEU A 23 20.49 5.08 -3.48
C LEU A 23 19.42 4.01 -3.25
N VAL A 24 19.51 2.88 -3.97
CA VAL A 24 18.59 1.75 -3.79
C VAL A 24 18.66 1.23 -2.36
N ARG A 25 19.87 1.08 -1.81
CA ARG A 25 20.10 0.66 -0.42
C ARG A 25 19.45 1.62 0.56
N GLU A 26 19.61 2.92 0.36
CA GLU A 26 19.00 3.95 1.20
C GLU A 26 17.46 3.87 1.13
N VAL A 27 16.90 3.83 -0.08
CA VAL A 27 15.45 3.76 -0.31
C VAL A 27 14.84 2.51 0.31
N LEU A 28 15.45 1.34 0.12
CA LEU A 28 14.96 0.06 0.67
C LEU A 28 15.12 -0.04 2.19
N ARG A 29 16.04 0.75 2.79
CA ARG A 29 16.18 0.86 4.25
C ARG A 29 15.22 1.84 4.88
N ARG A 30 14.59 2.73 4.09
CA ARG A 30 13.57 3.62 4.63
C ARG A 30 12.44 2.77 5.18
N GLY A 31 12.08 2.99 6.43
CA GLY A 31 10.89 2.40 7.08
C GLY A 31 9.59 2.98 6.54
N LEU A 32 9.51 3.26 5.24
CA LEU A 32 8.31 3.73 4.55
C LEU A 32 7.50 2.50 4.14
N TRP A 33 6.78 1.94 5.11
CA TRP A 33 5.80 0.89 4.86
C TRP A 33 4.44 1.53 4.70
N LEU A 34 3.83 1.38 3.53
CA LEU A 34 2.41 1.64 3.36
C LEU A 34 1.67 0.35 3.68
N SER A 35 0.98 0.31 4.82
CA SER A 35 0.02 -0.76 5.12
C SER A 35 -1.16 -0.64 4.15
N SER A 36 -0.98 -1.18 2.95
CA SER A 36 -2.01 -1.21 1.94
C SER A 36 -2.83 -2.47 2.12
N VAL A 37 -4.15 -2.33 2.12
CA VAL A 37 -5.08 -3.47 2.10
C VAL A 37 -4.86 -4.24 0.80
N ARG A 38 -4.41 -5.50 0.88
CA ARG A 38 -4.05 -6.37 -0.26
C ARG A 38 -5.21 -7.32 -0.60
N ILE A 39 -6.39 -6.75 -0.82
CA ILE A 39 -7.62 -7.51 -1.06
C ILE A 39 -8.32 -7.05 -2.36
N PRO A 40 -9.11 -7.91 -3.03
CA PRO A 40 -9.86 -7.55 -4.23
C PRO A 40 -10.74 -6.32 -4.01
N GLY A 41 -10.79 -5.43 -5.01
CA GLY A 41 -11.60 -4.21 -4.91
C GLY A 41 -10.99 -3.09 -4.06
N ARG A 42 -9.72 -3.23 -3.61
CA ARG A 42 -8.94 -2.22 -2.84
C ARG A 42 -9.22 -0.76 -3.22
N ALA A 43 -9.26 -0.44 -4.51
CA ALA A 43 -9.48 0.93 -4.97
C ALA A 43 -10.80 1.53 -4.43
N ARG A 44 -11.86 0.72 -4.31
CA ARG A 44 -13.16 1.13 -3.77
C ARG A 44 -13.08 1.44 -2.28
N TYR A 45 -12.30 0.65 -1.52
CA TYR A 45 -12.06 0.91 -0.10
C TYR A 45 -11.29 2.22 0.10
N LEU A 46 -10.25 2.46 -0.71
CA LEU A 46 -9.49 3.70 -0.63
C LEU A 46 -10.30 4.91 -1.05
N ALA A 47 -11.15 4.80 -2.08
CA ALA A 47 -12.07 5.88 -2.46
C ALA A 47 -13.05 6.24 -1.33
N ALA A 48 -13.59 5.24 -0.62
CA ALA A 48 -14.46 5.48 0.54
C ALA A 48 -13.72 6.22 1.69
N LEU A 49 -12.43 5.92 1.89
CA LEU A 49 -11.62 6.63 2.88
C LEU A 49 -11.27 8.05 2.42
N ASP A 50 -10.91 8.21 1.16
CA ASP A 50 -10.58 9.51 0.56
C ASP A 50 -11.75 10.49 0.71
N GLU A 51 -12.97 10.04 0.38
CA GLU A 51 -14.18 10.83 0.57
C GLU A 51 -14.40 11.21 2.04
N ALA A 52 -14.21 10.28 2.97
CA ALA A 52 -14.36 10.56 4.40
C ALA A 52 -13.33 11.58 4.91
N VAL A 53 -12.08 11.48 4.45
CA VAL A 53 -11.02 12.46 4.78
C VAL A 53 -11.35 13.82 4.18
N HIS A 54 -11.79 13.86 2.92
CA HIS A 54 -12.24 15.10 2.28
C HIS A 54 -13.36 15.78 3.07
N ARG A 55 -14.38 15.04 3.50
CA ARG A 55 -15.47 15.60 4.32
C ARG A 55 -14.99 16.15 5.66
N ALA A 56 -14.03 15.47 6.31
CA ALA A 56 -13.48 15.94 7.57
C ALA A 56 -12.66 17.23 7.40
N VAL A 57 -11.86 17.31 6.34
CA VAL A 57 -10.91 18.42 6.11
C VAL A 57 -11.59 19.63 5.46
N ARG A 58 -12.48 19.42 4.49
CA ARG A 58 -13.11 20.51 3.71
C ARG A 58 -14.43 20.96 4.31
N ASP A 59 -15.28 20.01 4.72
CA ASP A 59 -16.64 20.33 5.18
C ASP A 59 -16.71 20.55 6.70
N GLY A 60 -15.58 20.37 7.41
CA GLY A 60 -15.50 20.52 8.87
C GLY A 60 -16.30 19.46 9.62
N ALA A 61 -16.64 18.34 8.98
CA ALA A 61 -17.35 17.25 9.63
C ALA A 61 -16.48 16.58 10.70
N SER A 62 -17.13 16.05 11.74
CA SER A 62 -16.46 15.29 12.81
C SER A 62 -15.61 14.15 12.22
N PRO A 63 -14.28 14.15 12.41
CA PRO A 63 -13.41 13.13 11.85
C PRO A 63 -13.82 11.71 12.28
N GLY A 64 -14.28 11.57 13.53
CA GLY A 64 -14.78 10.30 14.05
C GLY A 64 -16.02 9.80 13.32
N ASP A 65 -16.95 10.68 12.98
CA ASP A 65 -18.16 10.32 12.23
C ASP A 65 -17.84 9.97 10.78
N CYS A 66 -16.95 10.73 10.14
CA CYS A 66 -16.47 10.45 8.78
C CYS A 66 -15.82 9.07 8.69
N LEU A 67 -14.91 8.74 9.63
CA LEU A 67 -14.26 7.43 9.66
C LEU A 67 -15.24 6.29 9.97
N ARG A 68 -16.24 6.52 10.84
CA ARG A 68 -17.32 5.54 11.07
C ARG A 68 -18.12 5.29 9.80
N ALA A 69 -18.41 6.33 9.02
CA ALA A 69 -19.11 6.20 7.74
C ALA A 69 -18.28 5.41 6.72
N ALA A 70 -16.99 5.70 6.58
CA ALA A 70 -16.09 4.92 5.73
C ALA A 70 -16.05 3.44 6.14
N ALA A 71 -15.94 3.15 7.44
CA ALA A 71 -15.99 1.79 7.95
C ALA A 71 -17.34 1.10 7.64
N GLY A 72 -18.45 1.85 7.64
CA GLY A 72 -19.76 1.38 7.17
C GLY A 72 -19.75 0.97 5.71
N GLN A 73 -19.22 1.82 4.83
CA GLN A 73 -19.08 1.52 3.40
C GLN A 73 -18.18 0.32 3.17
N TRP A 74 -17.07 0.20 3.91
CA TRP A 74 -16.20 -0.98 3.80
C TRP A 74 -16.91 -2.28 4.13
N ARG A 75 -17.80 -2.29 5.13
CA ARG A 75 -18.63 -3.47 5.43
C ARG A 75 -19.54 -3.83 4.25
N GLN A 76 -20.21 -2.84 3.66
CA GLN A 76 -21.05 -3.04 2.48
C GLN A 76 -20.26 -3.60 1.29
N LEU A 77 -19.12 -2.97 0.96
CA LEU A 77 -18.20 -3.44 -0.08
C LEU A 77 -17.73 -4.87 0.15
N THR A 78 -17.43 -5.22 1.41
CA THR A 78 -16.98 -6.56 1.78
C THR A 78 -18.09 -7.58 1.61
N THR A 79 -19.34 -7.23 1.96
CA THR A 79 -20.51 -8.07 1.71
C THR A 79 -20.73 -8.27 0.21
N GLU A 80 -20.67 -7.22 -0.59
CA GLU A 80 -20.84 -7.29 -2.06
C GLU A 80 -19.76 -8.15 -2.73
N LEU A 81 -18.51 -8.00 -2.31
CA LEU A 81 -17.36 -8.71 -2.90
C LEU A 81 -17.16 -10.12 -2.29
N GLY A 82 -17.92 -10.48 -1.26
CA GLY A 82 -17.87 -11.76 -0.56
C GLY A 82 -16.85 -11.80 0.58
N LEU A 83 -17.35 -11.90 1.82
CA LEU A 83 -16.52 -11.90 3.03
C LEU A 83 -15.43 -12.97 3.03
N GLU A 84 -15.79 -14.22 2.70
CA GLU A 84 -14.83 -15.33 2.73
C GLU A 84 -13.75 -15.20 1.64
N ALA A 85 -14.11 -14.69 0.46
CA ALA A 85 -13.15 -14.40 -0.60
C ALA A 85 -12.16 -13.30 -0.17
N GLN A 86 -12.66 -12.25 0.49
CA GLN A 86 -11.85 -11.16 1.03
C GLN A 86 -10.93 -11.65 2.15
N ARG A 87 -11.45 -12.47 3.07
CA ARG A 87 -10.68 -13.13 4.13
C ARG A 87 -9.56 -13.97 3.52
N ALA A 88 -9.87 -14.91 2.64
CA ALA A 88 -8.89 -15.78 2.01
C ALA A 88 -7.83 -15.00 1.21
N ALA A 89 -8.20 -13.90 0.55
CA ALA A 89 -7.23 -13.03 -0.13
C ALA A 89 -6.30 -12.32 0.86
N TYR A 90 -6.84 -11.82 1.98
CA TYR A 90 -6.05 -11.19 3.02
C TYR A 90 -5.04 -12.16 3.65
N TRP A 91 -5.48 -13.35 4.05
CA TRP A 91 -4.60 -14.40 4.61
C TRP A 91 -3.47 -14.77 3.66
N ARG A 92 -3.79 -15.02 2.38
CA ARG A 92 -2.77 -15.26 1.34
C ARG A 92 -1.80 -14.09 1.17
N SER A 93 -2.27 -12.85 1.30
CA SER A 93 -1.41 -11.66 1.19
C SER A 93 -0.38 -11.55 2.33
N LEU A 94 -0.68 -12.16 3.48
CA LEU A 94 0.20 -12.27 4.64
C LEU A 94 1.10 -13.51 4.57
N GLY A 95 1.02 -14.32 3.51
CA GLY A 95 1.74 -15.59 3.40
C GLY A 95 1.20 -16.67 4.33
N MET A 96 -0.05 -16.54 4.78
CA MET A 96 -0.72 -17.49 5.65
C MET A 96 -1.75 -18.31 4.85
N GLU A 97 -1.95 -19.57 5.21
CA GLU A 97 -3.07 -20.36 4.70
C GLU A 97 -4.34 -20.11 5.53
N PRO A 98 -5.52 -20.03 4.89
CA PRO A 98 -6.78 -19.66 5.55
C PRO A 98 -7.35 -20.73 6.49
#